data_AF-A0A2U2HGY1-F1
#
_entry.id   AF-A0A2U2HGY1-F1
#
_cell.length_a   1.000
_cell.length_b   1.000
_cell.length_c   1.000
_cell.angle_alpha   90.00
_cell.angle_beta   90.00
_cell.angle_gamma   90.00
#
_symmetry.space_group_name_H-M   'P 1'
#
loop_
_entity.id
_entity.type
_entity.pdbx_description
1 polymer ?
#
loop_
_entity_poly.entity_id
_entity_poly.type
_entity_poly.pdbx_seq_one_letter_code
_entity_poly.pdbx_strand_id
1 'polypeptide(L)'
;MQTIAVDSRLAGPIDIDVCVQCCVIWFDQSESAQLAPSAVVELFKIVNASTEKPRLPLSSALPCPRCKVQLKFTHDIFKAGRISYHRCQTHGRLTPFYQFLKEKQFIRQLTPMQISQLRADVRQIKCSG
;
A
#
# COMPACT_ATOMS: atom_id res chain seq x y z
N MET A 1 12.50 6.25 4.90
CA MET A 1 11.12 6.05 5.39
C MET A 1 10.90 7.06 6.51
N GLN A 2 9.73 7.67 6.57
CA GLN A 2 9.31 8.55 7.64
C GLN A 2 8.35 7.78 8.54
N THR A 3 8.60 7.78 9.85
CA THR A 3 7.69 7.22 10.84
C THR A 3 6.65 8.26 11.23
N ILE A 4 5.39 7.86 11.31
CA ILE A 4 4.26 8.69 11.76
C ILE A 4 3.51 7.95 12.87
N ALA A 5 3.16 8.65 13.93
CA ALA A 5 2.31 8.10 14.99
C ALA A 5 0.85 8.27 14.61
N VAL A 6 0.08 7.18 14.62
CA VAL A 6 -1.35 7.18 14.28
C VAL A 6 -2.14 6.41 15.31
N ASP A 7 -3.44 6.72 15.44
CA ASP A 7 -4.30 6.04 16.40
C ASP A 7 -4.46 4.54 16.07
N SER A 8 -4.41 3.70 17.11
CA SER A 8 -4.79 2.31 17.00
C SER A 8 -6.20 2.06 17.54
N ARG A 9 -6.79 0.92 17.18
CA ARG A 9 -8.05 0.41 17.72
C ARG A 9 -7.90 -0.02 19.17
N LEU A 10 -6.67 -0.36 19.57
CA LEU A 10 -6.31 -0.62 20.94
C LEU A 10 -5.93 0.71 21.60
N ALA A 11 -5.79 0.73 22.93
CA ALA A 11 -5.37 1.94 23.61
C ALA A 11 -3.93 2.30 23.21
N GLY A 12 -3.74 3.50 22.66
CA GLY A 12 -2.43 4.09 22.37
C GLY A 12 -2.12 4.25 20.87
N PRO A 13 -1.25 5.21 20.52
CA PRO A 13 -0.78 5.38 19.15
C PRO A 13 0.17 4.24 18.74
N ILE A 14 0.20 3.94 17.45
CA ILE A 14 1.16 3.04 16.81
C ILE A 14 1.98 3.80 15.77
N ASP A 15 3.23 3.40 15.61
CA ASP A 15 4.16 4.02 14.67
C ASP A 15 4.09 3.32 13.32
N ILE A 16 3.75 4.05 12.26
CA ILE A 16 3.70 3.53 10.89
C ILE A 16 4.80 4.16 10.05
N ASP A 17 5.53 3.33 9.31
CA ASP A 17 6.59 3.77 8.44
C ASP A 17 6.09 4.00 7.00
N VAL A 18 6.29 5.19 6.46
CA VAL A 18 5.83 5.57 5.11
C VAL A 18 7.00 6.05 4.25
N CYS A 19 7.10 5.58 3.01
CA CYS A 19 7.94 6.19 1.98
C CYS A 19 7.06 6.79 0.88
N VAL A 20 6.92 8.11 0.89
CA VAL A 20 6.10 8.84 -0.10
C VAL A 20 6.70 8.76 -1.50
N GLN A 21 8.02 8.91 -1.62
CA GLN A 21 8.74 8.84 -2.91
C GLN A 21 8.64 7.46 -3.57
N CYS A 22 8.61 6.41 -2.75
CA CYS A 22 8.49 5.02 -3.18
C CYS A 22 7.02 4.57 -3.31
N CYS A 23 6.06 5.39 -2.84
CA CYS A 23 4.64 5.06 -2.72
C CYS A 23 4.36 3.75 -1.96
N VAL A 24 5.03 3.50 -0.83
CA VAL A 24 4.84 2.31 0.02
C VAL A 24 4.68 2.65 1.49
N ILE A 25 3.97 1.78 2.20
CA ILE A 25 3.80 1.78 3.66
C ILE A 25 4.41 0.49 4.20
N TRP A 26 5.22 0.58 5.23
CA TRP A 26 5.67 -0.56 6.00
C TRP A 26 4.78 -0.70 7.25
N PHE A 27 4.29 -1.91 7.45
CA PHE A 27 3.56 -2.31 8.65
C PHE A 27 4.36 -3.40 9.34
N ASP A 28 4.76 -3.18 10.58
CA ASP A 28 5.23 -4.26 11.45
C ASP A 28 4.09 -5.21 11.80
N GLN A 29 4.41 -6.27 12.55
CA GLN A 29 3.48 -7.32 12.88
C GLN A 29 2.22 -6.76 13.58
N SER A 30 1.05 -7.07 13.00
CA SER A 30 -0.28 -6.70 13.51
C SER A 30 -0.71 -5.23 13.33
N GLU A 31 0.18 -4.29 13.01
CA GLU A 31 -0.15 -2.86 12.89
C GLU A 31 -1.28 -2.58 11.91
N SER A 32 -1.23 -3.20 10.73
CA SER A 32 -2.24 -3.01 9.69
C SER A 32 -3.66 -3.43 10.11
N ALA A 33 -3.77 -4.36 11.06
CA ALA A 33 -5.05 -4.80 11.63
C ALA A 33 -5.49 -3.91 12.80
N GLN A 34 -4.54 -3.27 13.49
CA GLN A 34 -4.77 -2.39 14.61
C GLN A 34 -5.10 -0.94 14.20
N LEU A 35 -4.97 -0.54 12.94
CA LEU A 35 -5.32 0.82 12.51
C LEU A 35 -6.75 1.24 12.92
N ALA A 36 -6.88 2.34 13.66
CA ALA A 36 -8.16 2.98 13.91
C ALA A 36 -8.73 3.62 12.63
N PRO A 37 -10.05 3.89 12.57
CA PRO A 37 -10.64 4.61 11.45
C PRO A 37 -9.98 5.98 11.19
N SER A 38 -9.60 6.73 12.25
CA SER A 38 -8.87 8.00 12.13
C SER A 38 -7.51 7.83 11.44
N ALA A 39 -6.72 6.84 11.87
CA ALA A 39 -5.44 6.50 11.25
C ALA A 39 -5.55 6.13 9.77
N VAL A 40 -6.61 5.40 9.39
CA VAL A 40 -6.85 5.07 7.97
C VAL A 40 -7.09 6.34 7.14
N VAL A 41 -7.86 7.30 7.67
CA VAL A 41 -8.11 8.59 7.00
C VAL A 41 -6.82 9.43 6.92
N GLU A 42 -6.00 9.43 7.96
CA GLU A 42 -4.72 10.13 7.98
C GLU A 42 -3.75 9.57 6.93
N LEU A 43 -3.60 8.24 6.87
CA LEU A 43 -2.83 7.57 5.82
C LEU A 43 -3.38 7.90 4.42
N PHE A 44 -4.70 7.93 4.25
CA PHE A 44 -5.31 8.34 2.99
C PHE A 44 -4.91 9.77 2.57
N LYS A 45 -4.88 10.73 3.50
CA LYS A 45 -4.44 12.10 3.20
C LYS A 45 -2.99 12.14 2.71
N ILE A 46 -2.11 11.36 3.33
CA ILE A 46 -0.70 11.24 2.90
C ILE A 46 -0.59 10.65 1.50
N VAL A 47 -1.35 9.58 1.22
CA VAL A 47 -1.40 8.97 -0.11
C VAL A 47 -1.89 9.97 -1.15
N ASN A 48 -2.97 10.70 -0.87
CA ASN A 48 -3.53 11.68 -1.78
C ASN A 48 -2.54 12.83 -2.08
N ALA A 49 -1.86 13.36 -1.06
CA ALA A 49 -0.86 14.42 -1.19
C ALA A 49 0.40 13.97 -1.99
N SER A 50 0.58 12.67 -2.20
CA SER A 50 1.69 12.12 -2.99
C SER A 50 1.42 12.03 -4.48
N THR A 51 0.17 12.24 -4.92
CA THR A 51 -0.28 11.93 -6.29
C THR A 51 0.50 12.68 -7.37
N GLU A 52 0.90 13.92 -7.10
CA GLU A 52 1.62 14.80 -8.04
C GLU A 52 3.13 14.59 -8.03
N LYS A 53 3.67 13.75 -7.13
CA LYS A 53 5.12 13.56 -7.00
C LYS A 53 5.63 12.51 -8.00
N PRO A 54 6.84 12.70 -8.57
CA PRO A 54 7.50 11.69 -9.38
C PRO A 54 7.65 10.40 -8.57
N ARG A 55 7.21 9.28 -9.14
CA ARG A 55 7.25 7.97 -8.49
C ARG A 55 8.52 7.26 -8.90
N LEU A 56 9.29 6.79 -7.93
CA LEU A 56 10.43 5.93 -8.22
C LEU A 56 9.94 4.49 -8.40
N PRO A 57 10.41 3.78 -9.43
CA PRO A 57 10.11 2.36 -9.57
C PRO A 57 10.67 1.61 -8.35
N LEU A 58 9.87 0.68 -7.82
CA LEU A 58 10.33 -0.19 -6.75
C LEU A 58 11.38 -1.16 -7.29
N SER A 59 12.49 -1.31 -6.56
CA SER A 59 13.51 -2.33 -6.86
C SER A 59 12.87 -3.72 -6.92
N SER A 60 13.39 -4.58 -7.80
CA SER A 60 13.00 -6.00 -7.87
C SER A 60 13.38 -6.78 -6.61
N ALA A 61 14.40 -6.31 -5.88
CA ALA A 61 14.84 -6.87 -4.61
C ALA A 61 14.70 -5.82 -3.50
N LEU A 62 13.61 -5.91 -2.75
CA LEU A 62 13.34 -5.04 -1.60
C LEU A 62 13.80 -5.74 -0.31
N PRO A 63 14.82 -5.24 0.40
CA PRO A 63 15.22 -5.79 1.69
C PRO A 63 14.27 -5.35 2.80
N CYS A 64 14.06 -6.20 3.80
CA CYS A 64 13.34 -5.85 5.01
C CYS A 64 14.05 -4.69 5.75
N PRO A 65 13.35 -3.63 6.19
CA PRO A 65 13.98 -2.54 6.93
C PRO A 65 14.61 -3.02 8.25
N ARG A 66 14.06 -4.08 8.87
CA ARG A 66 14.52 -4.66 10.14
C ARG A 66 15.68 -5.64 9.96
N CYS A 67 15.47 -6.78 9.29
CA CYS A 67 16.49 -7.85 9.17
C CYS A 67 17.29 -7.86 7.87
N LYS A 68 17.03 -6.94 6.93
CA LYS A 68 17.71 -6.83 5.63
C LYS A 68 17.54 -8.03 4.67
N VAL A 69 16.87 -9.11 5.09
CA VAL A 69 16.49 -10.24 4.23
C VAL A 69 15.51 -9.77 3.14
N GLN A 70 15.65 -10.31 1.93
CA GLN A 70 14.77 -10.00 0.81
C GLN A 70 13.30 -10.33 1.14
N LEU A 71 12.42 -9.38 0.87
CA LEU A 71 10.99 -9.54 1.08
C LEU A 71 10.38 -10.43 -0.01
N LYS A 72 9.47 -11.33 0.39
CA LYS A 72 8.77 -12.22 -0.52
C LYS A 72 7.51 -11.55 -1.07
N PHE A 73 7.41 -11.41 -2.39
CA PHE A 73 6.18 -10.97 -3.03
C PHE A 73 5.05 -11.97 -2.73
N THR A 74 3.95 -11.47 -2.18
CA THR A 74 2.86 -12.27 -1.61
C THR A 74 1.54 -11.75 -2.16
N HIS A 75 0.65 -12.66 -2.53
CA HIS A 75 -0.73 -12.37 -2.86
C HIS A 75 -1.63 -12.89 -1.74
N ASP A 76 -2.67 -12.14 -1.41
CA ASP A 76 -3.64 -12.50 -0.39
C ASP A 76 -5.07 -12.12 -0.85
N ILE A 77 -6.09 -12.66 -0.21
CA ILE A 77 -7.49 -12.40 -0.52
C ILE A 77 -8.14 -11.69 0.66
N PHE A 78 -8.68 -10.51 0.40
CA PHE A 78 -9.45 -9.70 1.35
C PHE A 78 -10.88 -9.52 0.87
N LYS A 79 -11.75 -8.93 1.70
CA LYS A 79 -13.13 -8.57 1.32
C LYS A 79 -13.19 -7.77 0.01
N ALA A 80 -12.19 -6.91 -0.24
CA ALA A 80 -12.07 -6.09 -1.44
C ALA A 80 -11.49 -6.82 -2.67
N GLY A 81 -11.23 -8.12 -2.57
CA GLY A 81 -10.59 -8.95 -3.59
C GLY A 81 -9.11 -9.21 -3.31
N ARG A 82 -8.38 -9.61 -4.37
CA ARG A 82 -6.96 -9.99 -4.27
C ARG A 82 -6.07 -8.78 -4.03
N ILE A 83 -5.23 -8.79 -3.01
CA ILE A 83 -4.19 -7.78 -2.80
C ILE A 83 -2.81 -8.40 -2.95
N SER A 84 -1.80 -7.56 -3.19
CA SER A 84 -0.39 -7.99 -3.22
C SER A 84 0.50 -7.06 -2.43
N TYR A 85 1.49 -7.62 -1.73
CA TYR A 85 2.46 -6.88 -0.91
C TYR A 85 3.75 -7.70 -0.76
N HIS A 86 4.81 -7.09 -0.23
CA HIS A 86 6.08 -7.77 0.03
C HIS A 86 6.21 -8.11 1.52
N ARG A 87 6.26 -9.40 1.85
CA ARG A 87 6.23 -9.90 3.23
C ARG A 87 7.62 -10.25 3.73
N CYS A 88 7.94 -9.84 4.96
CA CYS A 88 8.98 -10.45 5.77
C CYS A 88 8.33 -11.54 6.63
N GLN A 89 9.00 -12.67 6.82
CA GLN A 89 8.43 -13.79 7.59
C GLN A 89 8.15 -13.42 9.06
N THR A 90 8.99 -12.56 9.64
CA THR A 90 8.98 -12.27 11.08
C THR A 90 8.56 -10.84 11.42
N HIS A 91 9.00 -9.84 10.65
CA HIS A 91 8.89 -8.44 11.08
C HIS A 91 7.60 -7.75 10.64
N GLY A 92 7.09 -8.04 9.44
CA GLY A 92 6.03 -7.22 8.87
C GLY A 92 5.87 -7.36 7.37
N ARG A 93 5.26 -6.35 6.75
CA ARG A 93 5.03 -6.28 5.31
C ARG A 93 5.17 -4.86 4.77
N LEU A 94 5.68 -4.78 3.55
CA LEU A 94 5.71 -3.58 2.73
C LEU A 94 4.53 -3.60 1.76
N THR A 95 3.64 -2.62 1.89
CA THR A 95 2.38 -2.52 1.14
C THR A 95 2.39 -1.27 0.25
N PRO A 96 2.28 -1.41 -1.08
CA PRO A 96 2.12 -0.26 -1.98
C PRO A 96 0.86 0.55 -1.68
N PHE A 97 0.90 1.87 -1.88
CA PHE A 97 -0.24 2.77 -1.62
C PHE A 97 -1.53 2.29 -2.28
N TYR A 98 -1.48 1.92 -3.56
CA TYR A 98 -2.63 1.37 -4.28
C TYR A 98 -3.22 0.11 -3.61
N GLN A 99 -2.36 -0.77 -3.10
CA GLN A 99 -2.77 -2.01 -2.45
C GLN A 99 -3.40 -1.73 -1.07
N PHE A 100 -2.87 -0.74 -0.34
CA PHE A 100 -3.49 -0.25 0.90
C PHE A 100 -4.88 0.36 0.65
N LEU A 101 -5.01 1.25 -0.36
CA LEU A 101 -6.30 1.83 -0.73
C LEU A 101 -7.32 0.76 -1.12
N LYS A 102 -6.87 -0.27 -1.85
CA LYS A 102 -7.70 -1.41 -2.22
C LYS A 102 -8.10 -2.23 -0.98
N GLU A 103 -7.16 -2.54 -0.10
CA GLU A 103 -7.42 -3.28 1.14
C GLU A 103 -8.47 -2.58 2.01
N LYS A 104 -8.37 -1.25 2.15
CA LYS A 104 -9.31 -0.42 2.93
C LYS A 104 -10.55 0.03 2.14
N GLN A 105 -10.77 -0.53 0.95
CA GLN A 105 -11.95 -0.30 0.10
C GLN A 105 -12.17 1.15 -0.38
N PHE A 106 -11.13 2.00 -0.39
CA PHE A 106 -11.20 3.34 -1.00
C PHE A 106 -11.27 3.26 -2.53
N ILE A 107 -10.71 2.20 -3.11
CA ILE A 107 -10.75 1.95 -4.55
C ILE A 107 -11.29 0.55 -4.80
N ARG A 108 -12.04 0.40 -5.89
CA ARG A 108 -12.59 -0.89 -6.32
C ARG A 108 -11.95 -1.36 -7.62
N GLN A 109 -11.99 -2.67 -7.84
CA GLN A 109 -11.67 -3.21 -9.16
C GLN A 109 -12.77 -2.84 -10.16
N LEU A 110 -12.36 -2.53 -11.39
CA LEU A 110 -13.27 -2.42 -12.52
C LEU A 110 -13.78 -3.81 -12.88
N THR A 111 -15.05 -3.90 -13.28
CA THR A 111 -15.61 -5.16 -13.78
C THR A 111 -15.02 -5.49 -15.16
N PRO A 112 -15.05 -6.75 -15.61
CA PRO A 112 -14.56 -7.11 -16.95
C PRO A 112 -15.18 -6.25 -18.06
N MET A 113 -16.48 -5.95 -17.96
CA MET A 113 -17.17 -5.06 -18.90
C MET A 113 -16.63 -3.64 -18.88
N GLN A 114 -16.40 -3.07 -17.69
CA GLN A 114 -15.82 -1.73 -17.56
C GLN A 114 -14.37 -1.70 -18.05
N ILE A 115 -13.60 -2.78 -17.87
CA ILE A 115 -12.25 -2.90 -18.43
C ILE A 115 -12.31 -2.95 -19.95
N SER A 116 -13.22 -3.72 -20.53
CA SER A 116 -13.41 -3.78 -21.99
C SER A 116 -13.80 -2.41 -22.56
N GLN A 117 -14.72 -1.70 -21.91
CA GLN A 117 -15.10 -0.35 -22.29
C GLN A 117 -13.91 0.62 -22.19
N LEU A 118 -13.20 0.60 -21.06
CA LEU A 118 -12.01 1.43 -20.86
C LEU A 118 -10.94 1.15 -21.92
N ARG A 119 -10.75 -0.11 -22.32
CA ARG A 119 -9.80 -0.48 -23.40
C ARG A 119 -10.23 0.03 -24.77
N ALA A 120 -11.54 0.10 -25.04
CA ALA A 120 -12.04 0.68 -26.29
C ALA A 120 -11.86 2.20 -26.32
N ASP A 121 -12.04 2.87 -25.18
CA ASP A 121 -11.96 4.32 -25.05
C ASP A 121 -10.51 4.83 -24.94
N VAL A 122 -9.65 4.09 -24.21
CA VAL A 122 -8.24 4.43 -23.99
C VAL A 122 -7.39 3.91 -25.14
N ARG A 123 -7.12 4.80 -26.11
CA ARG A 123 -6.32 4.48 -27.31
C ARG A 123 -4.82 4.31 -27.04
N GLN A 124 -4.27 4.91 -25.98
CA GLN A 124 -2.84 4.84 -25.67
C GLN A 124 -2.60 4.94 -24.16
N ILE A 125 -1.91 3.96 -23.59
CA ILE A 125 -1.38 4.03 -22.22
C ILE A 125 0.10 4.36 -22.35
N LYS A 126 0.48 5.58 -21.95
CA LYS A 126 1.90 5.95 -21.84
C LYS A 126 2.44 5.43 -20.51
N CYS A 127 2.99 4.22 -20.52
CA CYS A 127 3.82 3.74 -19.42
C CYS A 127 5.13 4.53 -19.46
N SER A 128 5.29 5.48 -18.55
CA SER A 128 6.58 6.16 -18.34
C SER A 128 7.43 5.22 -17.48
N GLY A 129 8.50 4.68 -18.08
CA GLY A 129 9.47 3.82 -17.39
C GLY A 129 10.36 4.58 -16.44
#